data_AF-A0A074KZQ7-F1
#
_entry.id   AF-A0A074KZQ7-F1
#
_cell.length_a   1.000
_cell.length_b   1.000
_cell.length_c   1.000
_cell.angle_alpha   90.00
_cell.angle_beta   90.00
_cell.angle_gamma   90.00
#
_symmetry.space_group_name_H-M   'P 1'
#
loop_
_entity.id
_entity.type
_entity.pdbx_description
1 polymer ?
#
loop_
_entity_poly.entity_id
_entity_poly.type
_entity_poly.pdbx_seq_one_letter_code
_entity_poly.pdbx_strand_id
1 'polypeptide(L)'
;MANLILKTLIIDKNLTIEEISKGSEIPVEEVKGMVEGRLKMTIDNAIKLSEFFKIPAEFFFTENALVTHNNLGEKSNSNSGYIGTYKND
;
A
#
# COMPACT_ATOMS: atom_id res chain seq x y z
N MET A 1 -8.01 -7.31 10.07
CA MET A 1 -7.83 -7.38 8.60
C MET A 1 -6.48 -6.78 8.29
N ALA A 2 -5.68 -7.42 7.45
CA ALA A 2 -4.33 -6.95 7.12
C ALA A 2 -4.38 -5.65 6.31
N ASN A 3 -3.43 -4.73 6.55
CA ASN A 3 -3.35 -3.50 5.77
C ASN A 3 -2.74 -3.79 4.38
N LEU A 4 -3.58 -3.73 3.34
CA LEU A 4 -3.18 -4.08 1.98
C LEU A 4 -2.20 -3.06 1.38
N ILE A 5 -2.40 -1.78 1.66
CA ILE A 5 -1.54 -0.71 1.14
C ILE A 5 -0.12 -0.83 1.69
N LEU A 6 0.02 -1.05 3.00
CA LEU A 6 1.33 -1.29 3.61
C LEU A 6 2.03 -2.51 3.00
N LYS A 7 1.32 -3.62 2.78
CA LYS A 7 1.88 -4.79 2.09
C LYS A 7 2.37 -4.49 0.68
N THR A 8 1.58 -3.76 -0.10
CA THR A 8 1.94 -3.40 -1.47
C THR A 8 3.21 -2.54 -1.49
N LEU A 9 3.32 -1.55 -0.59
CA LEU A 9 4.50 -0.70 -0.50
C LEU A 9 5.77 -1.47 -0.09
N ILE A 10 5.64 -2.44 0.82
CA ILE A 10 6.73 -3.34 1.22
C ILE A 10 7.29 -4.09 0.00
N ILE A 11 6.40 -4.67 -0.81
CA ILE A 11 6.76 -5.47 -1.98
C ILE A 11 7.34 -4.57 -3.08
N ASP A 12 6.68 -3.45 -3.39
CA ASP A 12 7.07 -2.52 -4.47
C ASP A 12 8.45 -1.89 -4.21
N LYS A 13 8.72 -1.49 -2.96
CA LYS A 13 10.00 -0.89 -2.58
C LYS A 13 11.05 -1.92 -2.13
N ASN A 14 10.72 -3.21 -2.14
CA ASN A 14 11.58 -4.31 -1.70
C ASN A 14 12.22 -4.04 -0.31
N LEU A 15 11.39 -3.61 0.64
CA LEU A 15 11.83 -3.25 1.99
C LEU A 15 11.56 -4.39 2.99
N THR A 16 12.43 -4.50 3.98
CA THR A 16 12.22 -5.38 5.14
C THR A 16 11.39 -4.71 6.23
N ILE A 17 10.80 -5.50 7.12
CA ILE A 17 10.03 -4.99 8.27
C ILE A 17 10.94 -4.17 9.19
N GLU A 18 12.19 -4.58 9.33
CA GLU A 18 13.23 -3.93 10.13
C GLU A 18 13.59 -2.54 9.58
N GLU A 19 13.72 -2.41 8.26
CA GLU A 19 13.98 -1.12 7.61
C GLU A 19 12.82 -0.14 7.79
N ILE A 20 11.58 -0.64 7.65
CA ILE A 20 10.38 0.17 7.87
C ILE A 20 10.27 0.58 9.32
N SER A 21 10.51 -0.35 10.25
CA SER A 21 10.51 -0.06 11.68
C SER A 21 11.49 1.05 12.03
N LYS A 22 12.72 0.96 11.52
CA LYS A 22 13.77 1.96 11.74
C LYS A 22 13.41 3.30 11.09
N GLY A 23 12.87 3.29 9.87
CA GLY A 23 12.60 4.49 9.09
C GLY A 23 11.32 5.23 9.50
N SER A 24 10.34 4.53 10.06
CA SER A 24 9.07 5.11 10.55
C SER A 24 9.02 5.28 12.07
N GLU A 25 10.04 4.83 12.80
CA GLU A 25 10.05 4.84 14.28
C GLU A 25 8.84 4.12 14.88
N ILE A 26 8.43 3.02 14.24
CA ILE A 26 7.37 2.12 14.71
C ILE A 26 8.05 0.81 15.15
N PRO A 27 7.74 0.24 16.32
CA PRO A 27 8.31 -1.03 16.74
C PRO A 27 8.10 -2.15 15.72
N VAL A 28 9.11 -3.00 15.52
CA VAL A 28 9.10 -4.12 14.55
C VAL A 28 7.85 -4.99 14.71
N GLU A 29 7.49 -5.34 15.95
CA GLU A 29 6.31 -6.16 16.25
C GLU A 29 4.99 -5.48 15.85
N GLU A 30 4.93 -4.15 15.93
CA GLU A 30 3.75 -3.40 15.48
C GLU A 30 3.65 -3.42 13.95
N VAL A 31 4.75 -3.14 13.25
CA VAL A 31 4.79 -3.21 11.77
C VAL A 31 4.38 -4.60 11.30
N LYS A 32 4.98 -5.64 11.89
CA LYS A 32 4.64 -7.04 11.61
C LYS A 32 3.17 -7.34 11.90
N GLY A 33 2.64 -6.89 13.03
CA GLY A 33 1.25 -7.07 13.40
C GLY A 33 0.27 -6.40 12.43
N MET A 34 0.60 -5.21 11.91
CA MET A 34 -0.21 -4.50 10.91
C MET A 34 -0.19 -5.21 9.55
N VAL A 35 0.98 -5.72 9.15
CA VAL A 35 1.15 -6.51 7.92
C VAL A 35 0.39 -7.83 8.03
N GLU A 36 0.49 -8.55 9.14
CA GLU A 36 -0.22 -9.82 9.32
C GLU A 36 -1.72 -9.64 9.62
N GLY A 37 -2.15 -8.41 9.92
CA GLY A 37 -3.53 -8.09 10.25
C GLY A 37 -3.95 -8.47 11.68
N ARG A 38 -2.96 -8.76 12.54
CA ARG A 38 -3.11 -8.95 13.99
C ARG A 38 -3.35 -7.63 14.73
N LEU A 39 -2.80 -6.53 14.20
CA LEU A 39 -2.98 -5.19 14.73
C LEU A 39 -3.69 -4.29 13.71
N LYS A 40 -4.54 -3.40 14.19
CA LYS A 40 -5.18 -2.37 13.36
C LYS A 40 -4.23 -1.19 13.18
N MET A 41 -4.29 -0.56 12.02
CA MET A 41 -3.60 0.71 11.75
C MET A 41 -4.18 1.81 12.65
N THR A 42 -3.33 2.53 13.38
CA THR A 42 -3.69 3.74 14.13
C THR A 42 -3.37 4.98 13.31
N ILE A 43 -3.96 6.12 13.68
CA ILE A 43 -3.70 7.41 12.99
C ILE A 43 -2.21 7.79 13.12
N ASP A 44 -1.64 7.66 14.32
CA ASP A 44 -0.23 7.99 14.57
C ASP A 44 0.73 7.13 13.72
N ASN A 45 0.46 5.82 13.63
CA ASN A 45 1.26 4.92 12.80
C ASN A 45 1.07 5.23 11.30
N ALA A 46 -0.14 5.59 10.87
CA ALA A 46 -0.38 6.01 9.50
C ALA A 46 0.38 7.30 9.16
N ILE A 47 0.46 8.28 10.06
CA ILE A 47 1.25 9.51 9.88
C ILE A 47 2.74 9.17 9.74
N LYS A 48 3.29 8.37 10.65
CA LYS A 48 4.69 7.93 10.59
C LYS A 48 5.03 7.21 9.29
N LEU A 49 4.16 6.30 8.86
CA LEU A 49 4.32 5.59 7.58
C LEU A 49 4.14 6.53 6.39
N SER A 50 3.25 7.53 6.48
CA SER A 50 3.04 8.55 5.44
C SER A 50 4.31 9.35 5.19
N GLU A 51 5.01 9.74 6.26
CA GLU A 51 6.27 10.47 6.20
C GLU A 51 7.42 9.61 5.66
N PHE A 52 7.47 8.33 6.04
CA PHE A 52 8.47 7.39 5.55
C PHE A 52 8.28 7.07 4.06
N PHE A 53 7.06 6.73 3.65
CA PHE A 53 6.74 6.34 2.27
C PHE A 53 6.48 7.52 1.32
N LYS A 54 6.36 8.74 1.86
CA LYS A 54 6.03 9.98 1.12
C LYS A 54 4.69 9.87 0.37
N ILE A 55 3.68 9.33 1.04
CA ILE A 55 2.29 9.25 0.54
C ILE A 55 1.34 9.81 1.60
N PRO A 56 0.11 10.24 1.26
CA PRO A 56 -0.84 10.72 2.27
C PRO A 56 -1.30 9.61 3.23
N ALA A 57 -1.46 9.93 4.51
CA ALA A 57 -1.79 8.95 5.57
C ALA A 57 -3.16 8.29 5.36
N GLU A 58 -4.09 8.98 4.71
CA GLU A 58 -5.45 8.52 4.41
C GLU A 58 -5.44 7.27 3.54
N PHE A 59 -4.40 7.05 2.73
CA PHE A 59 -4.25 5.85 1.92
C PHE A 59 -4.16 4.58 2.76
N PHE A 60 -3.72 4.65 4.02
CA PHE A 60 -3.68 3.45 4.87
C PHE A 60 -5.06 3.03 5.39
N PHE A 61 -6.10 3.85 5.21
CA PHE A 61 -7.46 3.59 5.66
C PHE A 61 -8.46 3.35 4.52
N THR A 62 -8.03 3.46 3.26
CA THR A 62 -8.89 3.12 2.13
C THR A 62 -9.13 1.60 2.09
N GLU A 63 -10.39 1.20 2.34
CA GLU A 63 -10.82 -0.22 2.39
C GLU A 63 -10.63 -0.97 1.07
N ASN A 64 -10.51 -0.22 -0.02
CA ASN A 64 -10.10 -0.72 -1.31
C ASN A 64 -8.77 -0.05 -1.64
N ALA A 65 -7.76 -0.84 -2.01
CA ALA A 65 -6.75 -0.33 -2.90
C ALA A 65 -7.50 0.13 -4.14
N LEU A 66 -7.87 1.42 -4.19
CA LEU A 66 -8.18 2.07 -5.45
C LEU A 66 -7.00 1.68 -6.32
N VAL A 67 -7.29 0.97 -7.41
CA VAL A 67 -6.31 0.67 -8.43
C VAL A 67 -5.98 2.02 -9.08
N THR A 68 -5.29 2.89 -8.34
CA THR A 68 -4.59 4.04 -8.88
C THR A 68 -3.46 3.42 -9.67
N HIS A 69 -3.73 3.17 -10.94
CA HIS A 69 -2.74 2.90 -11.97
C HIS A 69 -1.79 4.11 -11.99
N ASN A 70 -0.82 4.14 -11.09
CA ASN A 70 0.29 5.09 -11.13
C ASN A 70 1.24 4.65 -12.25
N ASN A 71 0.76 4.77 -13.49
CA ASN A 71 1.54 4.66 -14.71
C ASN A 71 2.40 5.92 -14.88
N LEU A 72 3.28 6.20 -13.93
CA LEU A 72 4.30 7.26 -14.06
C LEU A 72 5.59 6.62 -14.57
N GLY A 73 5.57 6.25 -15.85
CA GLY A 73 6.73 5.75 -16.59
C GLY A 73 6.33 5.35 -18.01
N GLU A 74 7.18 5.63 -19.01
CA GLU A 74 6.95 5.36 -20.45
C GLU A 74 6.77 3.87 -20.82
N LYS A 75 6.70 2.96 -19.83
CA LYS A 75 6.46 1.54 -20.01
C LYS A 75 5.42 1.05 -19.01
N SER A 76 4.21 1.59 -19.11
CA SER A 76 3.04 0.93 -18.51
C SER A 76 2.86 -0.43 -19.17
N ASN A 77 3.01 -1.50 -18.40
CA ASN A 77 2.67 -2.86 -18.82
C ASN A 77 1.23 -3.22 -18.41
N SER A 78 0.34 -2.23 -18.34
CA SER A 78 -1.10 -2.45 -18.13
C SER A 78 -1.68 -3.19 -19.34
N ASN A 79 -1.57 -4.51 -19.33
CA ASN A 79 -2.21 -5.41 -20.28
C ASN A 79 -3.70 -5.57 -19.92
N SER A 80 -4.41 -4.47 -19.70
CA SER A 80 -5.87 -4.48 -19.74
C SER A 80 -6.26 -4.37 -21.20
N GLY A 81 -6.41 -5.52 -21.85
CA GLY A 81 -6.93 -5.60 -23.21
C GLY A 81 -8.25 -4.84 -23.35
N TYR A 82 -8.48 -4.34 -24.56
CA TYR A 82 -9.69 -3.63 -24.96
C TYR A 82 -10.96 -4.43 -24.58
N ILE A 83 -11.75 -3.93 -23.63
CA ILE A 83 -13.10 -4.43 -23.39
C ILE A 83 -14.00 -3.79 -24.45
N GLY A 84 -14.13 -4.46 -25.59
CA GLY A 84 -15.18 -4.17 -26.56
C GLY A 84 -16.52 -4.43 -25.89
N THR A 85 -17.32 -3.37 -25.70
CA THR A 85 -18.70 -3.51 -25.26
C THR A 85 -19.48 -4.28 -26.31
N TYR A 86 -19.77 -5.56 -26.03
CA TYR A 86 -20.73 -6.33 -26.81
C TYR A 86 -22.09 -5.68 -26.60
N LYS A 87 -22.64 -5.06 -27.65
CA LYS A 87 -24.08 -4.81 -27.72
C LYS A 87 -24.75 -6.18 -27.90
N ASN A 88 -25.54 -6.60 -26.93
CA ASN A 88 -26.59 -7.58 -27.21
C ASN A 88 -27.76 -6.82 -27.83
N ASP A 89 -28.34 -7.44 -28.87
CA ASP A 89 -29.33 -6.94 -29.84
C ASP A 89 -30.39 -5.95 -29.32
#